data_AF-A0A2D6A0M9-F1
#
_entry.id   AF-A0A2D6A0M9-F1
#
_cell.length_a   1.000
_cell.length_b   1.000
_cell.length_c   1.000
_cell.angle_alpha   90.00
_cell.angle_beta   90.00
_cell.angle_gamma   90.00
#
_symmetry.space_group_name_H-M   'P 1'
#
loop_
_entity.id
_entity.type
_entity.pdbx_description
1 polymer ?
#
loop_
_entity_poly.entity_id
_entity_poly.type
_entity_poly.pdbx_seq_one_letter_code
_entity_poly.pdbx_strand_id
1 'polypeptide(L)'
;MSFFLRHILFLGILIFSVTLSAEEAEPFLTGERLKEYQDLILNLNTLELEVREQRQELRRNVRLKNAADSKQLEAEYLREMKTIYRKMVEKTSKYNELRTKLKYRFPAKGKLAERRYLPLRAEPLSDFEGETDISRQLSSVRQLVEVQYKPFIKEDKELEMELQQRRQKKVRLRLVQ
;
A
#
# COMPACT_ATOMS: atom_id res chain seq x y z
N MET A 1 -31.34 -59.43 17.41
CA MET A 1 -32.02 -58.27 16.78
C MET A 1 -32.18 -57.17 17.82
N SER A 2 -31.15 -56.32 18.02
CA SER A 2 -31.30 -55.05 18.77
C SER A 2 -30.03 -54.18 18.67
N PHE A 3 -29.44 -54.10 17.48
CA PHE A 3 -28.29 -53.21 17.19
C PHE A 3 -28.73 -51.88 16.54
N PHE A 4 -29.94 -51.39 16.88
CA PHE A 4 -30.52 -50.21 16.22
C PHE A 4 -31.07 -49.14 17.18
N LEU A 5 -30.64 -49.13 18.45
CA LEU A 5 -31.12 -48.14 19.44
C LEU A 5 -30.02 -47.31 20.13
N ARG A 6 -28.85 -47.16 19.51
CA ARG A 6 -27.75 -46.30 20.02
C ARG A 6 -27.27 -45.23 19.04
N HIS A 7 -28.00 -44.94 17.98
CA HIS A 7 -27.65 -43.90 17.00
C HIS A 7 -28.66 -42.75 16.88
N ILE A 8 -29.70 -42.71 17.71
CA ILE A 8 -30.70 -41.61 17.73
C ILE A 8 -30.44 -40.65 18.92
N LEU A 9 -29.19 -40.56 19.38
CA LEU A 9 -28.78 -39.58 20.41
C LEU A 9 -27.58 -38.72 19.99
N PHE A 10 -27.18 -38.78 18.71
CA PHE A 10 -26.13 -37.92 18.14
C PHE A 10 -26.60 -37.03 16.98
N LEU A 11 -27.90 -37.05 16.65
CA LEU A 11 -28.52 -36.18 15.64
C LEU A 11 -29.45 -35.12 16.25
N GLY A 12 -29.46 -34.98 17.58
CA GLY A 12 -30.25 -33.98 18.32
C GLY A 12 -29.48 -32.78 18.85
N ILE A 13 -28.15 -32.72 18.65
CA ILE A 13 -27.27 -31.63 19.12
C ILE A 13 -26.54 -31.00 17.92
N LEU A 14 -27.25 -30.87 16.80
CA LEU A 14 -26.79 -30.12 15.63
C LEU A 14 -27.94 -29.33 14.98
N ILE A 15 -28.93 -28.95 15.80
CA ILE A 15 -29.98 -27.98 15.49
C ILE A 15 -30.08 -26.97 16.65
N PHE A 16 -28.92 -26.57 17.18
CA PHE A 16 -28.81 -25.51 18.18
C PHE A 16 -27.67 -24.56 17.81
N SER A 17 -27.80 -23.86 16.68
CA SER A 17 -27.09 -22.59 16.38
C SER A 17 -27.38 -21.97 14.99
N VAL A 18 -28.56 -22.19 14.39
CA VAL A 18 -28.98 -21.43 13.17
C VAL A 18 -30.25 -20.61 13.39
N THR A 19 -30.77 -20.55 14.62
CA THR A 19 -31.95 -19.74 14.97
C THR A 19 -31.67 -18.78 16.12
N LEU A 20 -30.56 -18.05 16.02
CA LEU A 20 -30.35 -16.82 16.80
C LEU A 20 -29.66 -15.76 15.93
N SER A 21 -30.41 -15.24 14.96
CA SER A 21 -30.23 -13.87 14.46
C SER A 21 -31.51 -13.41 13.75
N ALA A 22 -32.65 -13.60 14.42
CA ALA A 22 -33.75 -12.67 14.26
C ALA A 22 -33.44 -11.48 15.17
N GLU A 23 -33.71 -10.25 14.69
CA GLU A 23 -33.60 -8.97 15.40
C GLU A 23 -32.28 -8.18 15.26
N GLU A 24 -31.83 -7.93 14.03
CA GLU A 24 -31.63 -6.52 13.64
C GLU A 24 -32.47 -6.30 12.39
N ALA A 25 -33.78 -6.10 12.59
CA ALA A 25 -34.63 -5.50 11.58
C ALA A 25 -34.12 -4.08 11.37
N GLU A 26 -33.09 -3.93 10.53
CA GLU A 26 -32.54 -2.65 10.14
C GLU A 26 -33.70 -1.77 9.66
N PRO A 27 -33.89 -0.56 10.21
CA PRO A 27 -34.94 0.32 9.74
C PRO A 27 -34.69 0.54 8.25
N PHE A 28 -35.57 -0.01 7.42
CA PHE A 28 -35.55 0.15 5.97
C PHE A 28 -35.37 1.65 5.71
N LEU A 29 -34.26 2.03 5.06
CA LEU A 29 -34.09 3.41 4.64
C LEU A 29 -35.32 3.78 3.80
N THR A 30 -36.13 4.71 4.29
CA THR A 30 -37.26 5.28 3.54
C THR A 30 -36.75 5.84 2.21
N GLY A 31 -37.59 5.87 1.18
CA GLY A 31 -37.16 6.14 -0.21
C GLY A 31 -36.24 7.35 -0.38
N GLU A 32 -36.47 8.43 0.36
CA GLU A 32 -35.61 9.63 0.36
C GLU A 32 -34.23 9.39 0.99
N ARG A 33 -34.15 8.68 2.12
CA ARG A 33 -32.87 8.35 2.78
C ARG A 33 -32.05 7.36 1.96
N LEU A 34 -32.71 6.46 1.22
CA LEU A 34 -32.03 5.53 0.32
C LEU A 34 -31.40 6.27 -0.87
N LYS A 35 -32.12 7.22 -1.46
CA LYS A 35 -31.60 8.09 -2.53
C LYS A 35 -30.41 8.90 -2.05
N GLU A 36 -30.54 9.57 -0.90
CA GLU A 36 -29.43 10.33 -0.32
C GLU A 36 -28.18 9.47 -0.07
N TYR A 37 -28.36 8.24 0.43
CA TYR A 37 -27.26 7.30 0.61
C TYR A 37 -26.58 6.92 -0.72
N GLN A 38 -27.38 6.65 -1.77
CA GLN A 38 -26.87 6.33 -3.10
C GLN A 38 -26.09 7.50 -3.69
N ASP A 39 -26.62 8.72 -3.59
CA ASP A 39 -25.96 9.94 -4.07
C ASP A 39 -24.62 10.17 -3.37
N LEU A 40 -24.58 9.99 -2.04
CA LEU A 40 -23.35 10.10 -1.27
C LEU A 40 -22.31 9.05 -1.69
N ILE A 41 -22.73 7.80 -1.95
CA ILE A 41 -21.83 6.76 -2.46
C ILE A 41 -21.31 7.08 -3.86
N LEU A 42 -22.18 7.56 -4.76
CA LEU A 42 -21.77 7.96 -6.11
C LEU A 42 -20.72 9.06 -6.04
N ASN A 43 -20.98 10.10 -5.24
CA ASN A 43 -20.02 11.19 -5.02
C ASN A 43 -18.70 10.69 -4.42
N LEU A 44 -18.75 9.73 -3.51
CA LEU A 44 -17.55 9.12 -2.92
C LEU A 44 -16.71 8.38 -3.96
N ASN A 45 -17.36 7.57 -4.81
CA ASN A 45 -16.68 6.84 -5.89
C ASN A 45 -16.08 7.81 -6.92
N THR A 46 -16.80 8.88 -7.27
CA THR A 46 -16.31 9.92 -8.19
C THR A 46 -15.07 10.60 -7.61
N LEU A 47 -15.10 11.00 -6.34
CA LEU A 47 -13.93 11.62 -5.70
C LEU A 47 -12.74 10.65 -5.60
N GLU A 48 -12.98 9.37 -5.34
CA GLU A 48 -11.92 8.36 -5.35
C GLU A 48 -11.25 8.24 -6.73
N LEU A 49 -12.07 8.18 -7.79
CA LEU A 49 -11.59 8.11 -9.17
C LEU A 49 -10.78 9.36 -9.52
N GLU A 50 -11.30 10.54 -9.22
CA GLU A 50 -10.63 11.81 -9.49
C GLU A 50 -9.29 11.94 -8.74
N VAL A 51 -9.22 11.51 -7.48
CA VAL A 51 -7.95 11.48 -6.72
C VAL A 51 -6.96 10.53 -7.38
N ARG A 52 -7.43 9.36 -7.86
CA ARG A 52 -6.58 8.38 -8.56
C ARG A 52 -6.04 8.94 -9.88
N GLU A 53 -6.89 9.59 -10.68
CA GLU A 53 -6.49 10.24 -11.93
C GLU A 53 -5.44 11.33 -11.69
N GLN A 54 -5.66 12.18 -10.68
CA GLN A 54 -4.71 13.24 -10.33
C GLN A 54 -3.36 12.69 -9.83
N ARG A 55 -3.35 11.55 -9.13
CA ARG A 55 -2.10 10.87 -8.76
C ARG A 55 -1.34 10.36 -10.00
N GLN A 56 -2.06 9.82 -10.98
CA GLN A 56 -1.45 9.36 -12.23
C GLN A 56 -0.89 10.55 -13.03
N GLU A 57 -1.64 11.65 -13.09
CA GLU A 57 -1.23 12.90 -13.74
C GLU A 57 0.01 13.50 -13.06
N LEU A 58 0.05 13.54 -11.72
CA LEU A 58 1.24 13.95 -10.96
C LEU A 58 2.46 13.09 -11.31
N ARG A 59 2.33 11.77 -11.30
CA ARG A 59 3.42 10.85 -11.68
C ARG A 59 3.88 11.07 -13.11
N ARG A 60 2.96 11.35 -14.04
CA ARG A 60 3.28 11.72 -15.42
C ARG A 60 4.08 13.02 -15.47
N ASN A 61 3.64 14.06 -14.79
CA ASN A 61 4.32 15.36 -14.78
C ASN A 61 5.69 15.29 -14.11
N VAL A 62 5.89 14.45 -13.09
CA VAL A 62 7.22 14.19 -12.54
C VAL A 62 8.15 13.59 -13.60
N ARG A 63 7.67 12.60 -14.38
CA ARG A 63 8.48 12.02 -15.47
C ARG A 63 8.80 13.03 -16.56
N LEU A 64 7.83 13.86 -16.95
CA LEU A 64 8.02 14.90 -17.95
C LEU A 64 8.97 16.00 -17.46
N LYS A 65 8.88 16.39 -16.18
CA LYS A 65 9.83 17.30 -15.52
C LYS A 65 11.25 16.75 -15.59
N ASN A 66 11.44 15.47 -15.25
CA ASN A 66 12.76 14.84 -15.24
C ASN A 66 13.34 14.65 -16.66
N ALA A 67 12.50 14.60 -17.68
CA ALA A 67 12.89 14.50 -19.09
C ALA A 67 12.93 15.85 -19.81
N ALA A 68 12.74 16.97 -19.10
CA ALA A 68 12.68 18.30 -19.70
C ALA A 68 14.08 18.79 -20.11
N ASP A 69 14.23 19.20 -21.37
CA ASP A 69 15.50 19.70 -21.91
C ASP A 69 15.81 21.15 -21.52
N SER A 70 14.83 21.88 -20.95
CA SER A 70 15.01 23.28 -20.57
C SER A 70 14.44 23.59 -19.20
N LYS A 71 15.09 24.53 -18.51
CA LYS A 71 14.64 25.05 -17.20
C LYS A 71 13.27 25.73 -17.26
N GLN A 72 12.89 26.26 -18.42
CA GLN A 72 11.57 26.88 -18.61
C GLN A 72 10.48 25.81 -18.59
N LEU A 73 10.68 24.72 -19.35
CA LEU A 73 9.77 23.59 -19.40
C LEU A 73 9.68 22.87 -18.04
N GLU A 74 10.80 22.73 -17.34
CA GLU A 74 10.84 22.20 -15.97
C GLU A 74 9.99 23.04 -15.00
N ALA A 75 10.11 24.37 -15.08
CA ALA A 75 9.33 25.28 -14.25
C ALA A 75 7.83 25.24 -14.55
N GLU A 76 7.43 25.00 -15.81
CA GLU A 76 6.04 24.78 -16.19
C GLU A 76 5.48 23.51 -15.56
N TYR A 77 6.16 22.37 -15.69
CA TYR A 77 5.74 21.13 -15.05
C TYR A 77 5.67 21.26 -13.52
N LEU A 78 6.59 21.99 -12.89
CA LEU A 78 6.52 22.26 -11.45
C LEU A 78 5.28 23.08 -11.05
N ARG A 79 4.85 24.05 -11.87
CA ARG A 79 3.62 24.83 -11.62
C ARG A 79 2.37 23.97 -11.79
N GLU A 80 2.33 23.14 -12.82
CA GLU A 80 1.24 22.19 -13.04
C GLU A 80 1.15 21.18 -11.90
N MET A 81 2.28 20.60 -11.47
CA MET A 81 2.35 19.69 -10.33
C MET A 81 1.78 20.33 -9.06
N LYS A 82 2.16 21.56 -8.74
CA LYS A 82 1.60 22.30 -7.57
C LYS A 82 0.09 22.48 -7.67
N THR A 83 -0.42 22.72 -8.88
CA THR A 83 -1.85 22.94 -9.12
C THR A 83 -2.63 21.64 -8.98
N ILE A 84 -2.17 20.55 -9.60
CA ILE A 84 -2.78 19.23 -9.50
C ILE A 84 -2.75 18.74 -8.04
N TYR A 85 -1.61 18.92 -7.37
CA TYR A 85 -1.44 18.55 -5.96
C TYR A 85 -2.47 19.23 -5.05
N ARG A 86 -2.66 20.55 -5.21
CA ARG A 86 -3.65 21.29 -4.42
C ARG A 86 -5.06 20.74 -4.63
N LYS A 87 -5.45 20.48 -5.89
CA LYS A 87 -6.76 19.90 -6.23
C LYS A 87 -6.91 18.49 -5.62
N MET A 88 -5.85 17.68 -5.64
CA MET A 88 -5.86 16.34 -5.05
C MET A 88 -6.05 16.37 -3.53
N VAL A 89 -5.35 17.27 -2.83
CA VAL A 89 -5.51 17.46 -1.38
C VAL A 89 -6.94 17.88 -1.04
N GLU A 90 -7.51 18.84 -1.78
CA GLU A 90 -8.88 19.30 -1.57
C GLU A 90 -9.90 18.15 -1.76
N LYS A 91 -9.78 17.38 -2.84
CA LYS A 91 -10.65 16.23 -3.11
C LYS A 91 -10.49 15.12 -2.07
N THR A 92 -9.27 14.89 -1.60
CA THR A 92 -8.99 13.95 -0.51
C THR A 92 -9.67 14.37 0.80
N SER A 93 -9.67 15.66 1.12
CA SER A 93 -10.41 16.18 2.28
C SER A 93 -11.92 15.94 2.13
N LYS A 94 -12.49 16.35 0.99
CA LYS A 94 -13.92 16.15 0.68
C LYS A 94 -14.34 14.68 0.74
N TYR A 95 -13.51 13.79 0.21
CA TYR A 95 -13.71 12.34 0.30
C TYR A 95 -13.80 11.88 1.75
N ASN A 96 -12.84 12.29 2.59
CA ASN A 96 -12.77 11.88 3.99
C ASN A 96 -13.92 12.46 4.82
N GLU A 97 -14.36 13.68 4.52
CA GLU A 97 -15.54 14.31 5.11
C GLU A 97 -16.82 13.54 4.76
N LEU A 98 -17.03 13.21 3.47
CA LEU A 98 -18.19 12.43 3.04
C LEU A 98 -18.22 11.02 3.61
N ARG A 99 -17.05 10.36 3.69
CA ARG A 99 -16.89 9.06 4.36
C ARG A 99 -17.32 9.15 5.82
N THR A 100 -16.87 10.18 6.52
CA THR A 100 -17.22 10.43 7.92
C THR A 100 -18.73 10.69 8.08
N LYS A 101 -19.32 11.47 7.17
CA LYS A 101 -20.76 11.72 7.12
C LYS A 101 -21.57 10.44 6.89
N LEU A 102 -21.16 9.56 5.97
CA LEU A 102 -21.82 8.27 5.74
C LEU A 102 -21.81 7.39 6.98
N LYS A 103 -20.66 7.32 7.68
CA LYS A 103 -20.51 6.52 8.90
C LYS A 103 -21.52 6.91 9.98
N TYR A 104 -21.66 8.21 10.27
CA TYR A 104 -22.51 8.68 11.37
C TYR A 104 -23.98 8.85 10.97
N ARG A 105 -24.26 9.20 9.72
CA ARG A 105 -25.64 9.48 9.25
C ARG A 105 -26.41 8.20 8.89
N PHE A 106 -25.72 7.15 8.48
CA PHE A 106 -26.32 5.87 8.09
C PHE A 106 -25.65 4.70 8.81
N PRO A 107 -25.72 4.58 10.15
CA PRO A 107 -24.95 3.59 10.91
C PRO A 107 -25.26 2.13 10.53
N ALA A 108 -26.51 1.85 10.15
CA ALA A 108 -27.02 0.55 9.72
C ALA A 108 -26.26 0.02 8.47
N LYS A 109 -26.22 0.83 7.40
CA LYS A 109 -25.39 0.56 6.20
C LYS A 109 -23.93 1.00 6.33
N GLY A 110 -23.62 1.76 7.38
CA GLY A 110 -22.36 2.47 7.62
C GLY A 110 -21.23 1.51 7.93
N LYS A 111 -21.49 0.41 8.64
CA LYS A 111 -20.47 -0.63 8.89
C LYS A 111 -19.98 -1.29 7.59
N LEU A 112 -20.84 -1.47 6.60
CA LEU A 112 -20.49 -2.05 5.31
C LEU A 112 -19.76 -1.04 4.41
N ALA A 113 -20.22 0.21 4.41
CA ALA A 113 -19.54 1.32 3.74
C ALA A 113 -18.15 1.60 4.36
N GLU A 114 -18.00 1.50 5.68
CA GLU A 114 -16.73 1.74 6.38
C GLU A 114 -15.66 0.69 6.05
N ARG A 115 -16.05 -0.55 5.77
CA ARG A 115 -15.15 -1.60 5.26
C ARG A 115 -14.70 -1.33 3.83
N ARG A 116 -15.57 -0.73 3.01
CA ARG A 116 -15.30 -0.48 1.59
C ARG A 116 -14.48 0.79 1.36
N TYR A 117 -14.83 1.86 2.06
CA TYR A 117 -14.23 3.18 1.90
C TYR A 117 -13.24 3.40 3.04
N LEU A 118 -11.94 3.31 2.72
CA LEU A 118 -10.86 3.58 3.66
C LEU A 118 -10.46 5.06 3.59
N PRO A 119 -10.00 5.66 4.69
CA PRO A 119 -9.56 7.05 4.65
C PRO A 119 -8.38 7.19 3.68
N LEU A 120 -8.49 8.15 2.77
CA LEU A 120 -7.42 8.46 1.84
C LEU A 120 -6.43 9.41 2.51
N ARG A 121 -5.13 9.11 2.38
CA ARG A 121 -4.06 10.00 2.83
C ARG A 121 -3.52 10.79 1.64
N ALA A 122 -3.34 12.09 1.83
CA ALA A 122 -2.58 12.90 0.89
C ALA A 122 -1.09 12.61 1.12
N GLU A 123 -0.45 11.98 0.15
CA GLU A 123 1.00 11.80 0.14
C GLU A 123 1.68 13.17 -0.09
N PRO A 124 2.82 13.49 0.52
CA PRO A 124 3.55 14.71 0.24
C PRO A 124 4.14 14.70 -1.17
N LEU A 125 4.25 15.88 -1.80
CA LEU A 125 4.76 16.00 -3.18
C LEU A 125 6.16 15.38 -3.35
N SER A 126 6.99 15.41 -2.31
CA SER A 126 8.32 14.80 -2.27
C SER A 126 8.34 13.29 -2.53
N ASP A 127 7.27 12.59 -2.15
CA ASP A 127 7.19 11.13 -2.29
C ASP A 127 6.98 10.76 -3.76
N PHE A 128 6.22 11.57 -4.50
CA PHE A 128 6.05 11.41 -5.95
C PHE A 128 7.35 11.64 -6.72
N GLU A 129 8.17 12.60 -6.28
CA GLU A 129 9.49 12.84 -6.88
C GLU A 129 10.46 11.68 -6.57
N GLY A 130 10.43 11.19 -5.32
CA GLY A 130 11.27 10.09 -4.85
C GLY A 130 10.98 8.75 -5.53
N GLU A 131 9.73 8.44 -5.88
CA GLU A 131 9.35 7.20 -6.58
C GLU A 131 9.98 7.10 -7.98
N THR A 132 10.21 8.23 -8.65
CA THR A 132 10.70 8.26 -10.04
C THR A 132 12.21 8.39 -10.17
N ASP A 133 12.91 8.74 -9.09
CA ASP A 133 14.35 8.91 -9.13
C ASP A 133 15.04 7.54 -9.06
N ILE A 134 15.45 7.04 -10.23
CA ILE A 134 16.19 5.78 -10.39
C ILE A 134 17.40 5.75 -9.44
N SER A 135 18.00 6.91 -9.13
CA SER A 135 19.12 7.05 -8.20
C SER A 135 18.79 6.55 -6.79
N ARG A 136 17.58 6.84 -6.28
CA ARG A 136 17.10 6.37 -4.97
C ARG A 136 16.77 4.87 -4.98
N GLN A 137 16.25 4.37 -6.09
CA GLN A 137 15.99 2.93 -6.24
C GLN A 137 17.30 2.14 -6.30
N LEU A 138 18.27 2.63 -7.09
CA LEU A 138 19.60 2.04 -7.19
C LEU A 138 20.38 2.11 -5.88
N SER A 139 20.28 3.21 -5.12
CA SER A 139 20.95 3.31 -3.81
C SER A 139 20.40 2.29 -2.81
N SER A 140 19.08 2.11 -2.78
CA SER A 140 18.41 1.13 -1.90
C SER A 140 18.77 -0.32 -2.26
N VAL A 141 18.77 -0.64 -3.56
CA VAL A 141 19.19 -1.96 -4.05
C VAL A 141 20.67 -2.20 -3.76
N ARG A 142 21.53 -1.19 -4.00
CA ARG A 142 22.95 -1.27 -3.68
C ARG A 142 23.18 -1.52 -2.18
N GLN A 143 22.43 -0.86 -1.31
CA GLN A 143 22.54 -1.06 0.14
C GLN A 143 22.14 -2.48 0.55
N LEU A 144 21.06 -3.01 -0.03
CA LEU A 144 20.62 -4.39 0.20
C LEU A 144 21.68 -5.40 -0.25
N VAL A 145 22.25 -5.21 -1.44
CA VAL A 145 23.35 -6.03 -1.96
C VAL A 145 24.58 -5.91 -1.04
N GLU A 146 24.98 -4.69 -0.66
CA GLU A 146 26.13 -4.49 0.22
C GLU A 146 25.94 -5.16 1.59
N VAL A 147 24.74 -5.18 2.16
CA VAL A 147 24.44 -5.86 3.43
C VAL A 147 24.43 -7.38 3.26
N GLN A 148 23.76 -7.89 2.22
CA GLN A 148 23.62 -9.32 1.98
C GLN A 148 24.95 -9.98 1.62
N TYR A 149 25.81 -9.27 0.89
CA TYR A 149 27.10 -9.79 0.44
C TYR A 149 28.29 -9.35 1.30
N LYS A 150 28.08 -8.48 2.29
CA LYS A 150 29.12 -8.02 3.25
C LYS A 150 29.93 -9.15 3.91
N PRO A 151 29.32 -10.26 4.34
CA PRO A 151 30.05 -11.35 5.01
C PRO A 151 31.03 -12.04 4.07
N PHE A 152 30.61 -12.34 2.84
CA PHE A 152 31.42 -13.06 1.85
C PHE A 152 32.62 -12.23 1.35
N ILE A 153 32.49 -10.90 1.30
CA ILE A 153 33.59 -9.99 0.94
C ILE A 153 34.72 -10.02 1.99
N LYS A 154 34.42 -10.32 3.25
CA LYS A 154 35.43 -10.43 4.31
C LYS A 154 36.15 -11.78 4.24
N GLU A 155 35.42 -12.85 4.00
CA GLU A 155 35.97 -14.20 3.87
C GLU A 155 36.97 -14.30 2.72
N ASP A 156 36.65 -13.74 1.54
CA ASP A 156 37.55 -13.76 0.38
C ASP A 156 38.86 -13.00 0.64
N LYS A 157 38.80 -11.86 1.34
CA LYS A 157 39.99 -11.05 1.66
C LYS A 157 40.89 -11.71 2.69
N GLU A 158 40.32 -12.39 3.68
CA GLU A 158 41.09 -13.16 4.67
C GLU A 158 41.76 -14.36 4.02
N LEU A 159 41.05 -15.05 3.11
CA LEU A 159 41.58 -16.17 2.33
C LEU A 159 42.74 -15.76 1.42
N GLU A 160 42.63 -14.61 0.74
CA GLU A 160 43.71 -14.06 -0.08
C GLU A 160 44.95 -13.69 0.73
N MET A 161 44.77 -13.04 1.89
CA MET A 161 45.88 -12.72 2.78
C MET A 161 46.58 -13.97 3.31
N GLU A 162 45.83 -15.01 3.68
CA GLU A 162 46.41 -16.28 4.13
C GLU A 162 47.20 -16.97 3.00
N LEU A 163 46.67 -16.98 1.78
CA LEU A 163 47.34 -17.52 0.60
C LEU A 163 48.63 -16.76 0.27
N GLN A 164 48.64 -15.43 0.39
CA GLN A 164 49.86 -14.62 0.20
C GLN A 164 50.92 -14.92 1.27
N GLN A 165 50.53 -15.03 2.54
CA GLN A 165 51.46 -15.37 3.62
C GLN A 165 52.05 -16.78 3.44
N ARG A 166 51.24 -17.76 3.01
CA ARG A 166 51.73 -19.12 2.69
C ARG A 166 52.72 -19.12 1.52
N ARG A 167 52.49 -18.31 0.48
CA ARG A 167 53.42 -18.13 -0.64
C ARG A 167 54.74 -17.51 -0.19
N GLN A 168 54.71 -16.46 0.63
CA GLN A 168 55.91 -15.82 1.16
C GLN A 168 56.73 -16.75 2.08
N LYS A 169 56.07 -17.55 2.93
CA LYS A 169 56.74 -18.56 3.77
C LYS A 169 57.42 -19.64 2.93
N LYS A 170 56.76 -20.14 1.87
CA LYS A 170 57.35 -21.13 0.95
C LYS A 170 58.58 -20.59 0.20
N VAL A 171 58.56 -19.33 -0.21
CA VAL A 171 59.71 -18.70 -0.88
C VAL A 171 60.87 -18.53 0.09
N ARG A 172 60.62 -18.09 1.33
CA ARG A 172 61.67 -17.99 2.36
C ARG A 172 62.32 -19.33 2.69
N LEU A 173 61.53 -20.40 2.80
CA LEU A 173 62.07 -21.74 3.09
C LEU A 173 62.96 -22.30 1.97
N ARG A 174 62.74 -21.90 0.71
CA ARG A 174 63.58 -22.30 -0.43
C ARG A 174 64.89 -21.51 -0.54
N LEU A 175 65.01 -20.37 0.13
CA LEU A 175 66.20 -19.53 0.13
C LEU A 175 67.17 -19.84 1.27
N VAL A 176 66.78 -20.75 2.18
CA VAL A 176 67.55 -21.15 3.37
C VAL A 176 68.15 -22.57 3.22
N GLN A 177 67.81 -23.28 2.14
CA GLN A 177 68.42 -24.56 1.75
C GLN A 177 69.51 -24.33 0.71
#